data_AF-A0A699VJL3-F1
#
_entry.id   AF-A0A699VJL3-F1
#
_cell.length_a   1.000
_cell.length_b   1.000
_cell.length_c   1.000
_cell.angle_alpha   90.00
_cell.angle_beta   90.00
_cell.angle_gamma   90.00
#
_symmetry.space_group_name_H-M   'P 1'
#
loop_
_entity.id
_entity.type
_entity.pdbx_description
1 polymer ?
#
loop_
_entity_poly.entity_id
_entity_poly.type
_entity_poly.pdbx_seq_one_letter_code
_entity_poly.pdbx_strand_id
1 'polypeptide(L)'
;YSTDQLVDDVSMLSRGYHNVTGSFWDRVSKVDTRQDHGRTWHRVQMTEMLPSVHINEFIIDEQGFVGWVKGVKADELMILDMHQEPLLHQEAWGLKPRDIYQGLALFALLDPDIHLVNLSGAAGSGKTILALAAAIEQTMVSKRYRRIIATRSVQGLDQEIGFLPGTE
;
A
#
# COMPACT_ATOMS: atom_id res chain seq x y z
N TYR A 1 -13.33 9.13 33.84
CA TYR A 1 -14.11 8.34 32.87
C TYR A 1 -14.24 9.14 31.58
N SER A 2 -13.19 9.15 30.77
CA SER A 2 -13.27 9.53 29.36
C SER A 2 -12.91 8.26 28.61
N THR A 3 -13.91 7.71 27.92
CA THR A 3 -13.83 6.48 27.14
C THR A 3 -12.87 6.74 25.98
N ASP A 4 -11.64 6.30 26.13
CA ASP A 4 -10.71 6.15 25.03
C ASP A 4 -11.20 4.93 24.25
N GLN A 5 -12.12 5.14 23.30
CA GLN A 5 -12.39 4.16 22.27
C GLN A 5 -11.16 4.12 21.38
N LEU A 6 -10.22 3.24 21.75
CA LEU A 6 -9.24 2.69 20.82
C LEU A 6 -10.01 2.32 19.54
N VAL A 7 -9.54 2.84 18.41
CA VAL A 7 -10.15 2.63 17.10
C VAL A 7 -10.22 1.12 16.82
N ASP A 8 -11.34 0.49 17.16
CA ASP A 8 -11.68 -0.90 16.85
C ASP A 8 -11.78 -1.13 15.31
N ASP A 9 -11.78 -0.03 14.56
CA ASP A 9 -12.03 0.06 13.12
C ASP A 9 -10.75 0.10 12.27
N VAL A 10 -9.60 -0.38 12.75
CA VAL A 10 -8.44 -0.64 11.86
C VAL A 10 -8.84 -1.64 10.75
N SER A 11 -9.82 -2.49 11.03
CA SER A 11 -10.45 -3.39 10.05
C SER A 11 -11.30 -2.68 8.98
N MET A 12 -11.74 -1.45 9.22
CA MET A 12 -12.52 -0.64 8.27
C MET A 12 -11.65 0.23 7.35
N LEU A 13 -10.34 0.32 7.63
CA LEU A 13 -9.41 1.00 6.73
C LEU A 13 -9.20 0.12 5.48
N SER A 14 -9.20 0.76 4.31
CA SER A 14 -8.84 0.06 3.08
C SER A 14 -7.45 -0.54 3.22
N ARG A 15 -7.33 -1.83 2.89
CA ARG A 15 -6.04 -2.56 2.89
C ARG A 15 -5.10 -2.10 1.77
N GLY A 16 -5.61 -1.35 0.80
CA GLY A 16 -4.88 -0.96 -0.41
C GLY A 16 -4.77 -2.07 -1.46
N TYR A 17 -5.28 -3.28 -1.19
CA TYR A 17 -5.32 -4.38 -2.14
C TYR A 17 -6.47 -5.35 -1.87
N HIS A 18 -6.86 -6.11 -2.90
CA HIS A 18 -7.86 -7.16 -2.87
C HIS A 18 -7.22 -8.49 -3.27
N ASN A 19 -7.38 -9.52 -2.44
CA ASN A 19 -7.00 -10.88 -2.79
C ASN A 19 -8.20 -11.59 -3.40
N VAL A 20 -8.00 -12.13 -4.60
CA VAL A 20 -9.00 -12.84 -5.38
C VAL A 20 -8.65 -14.33 -5.38
N THR A 21 -9.51 -15.14 -4.76
CA THR A 21 -9.43 -16.61 -4.87
C THR A 21 -9.69 -17.05 -6.32
N GLY A 22 -8.87 -17.97 -6.82
CA GLY A 22 -8.92 -18.41 -8.22
C GLY A 22 -8.33 -17.37 -9.18
N SER A 23 -8.87 -17.30 -10.41
CA SER A 23 -8.48 -16.28 -11.38
C SER A 23 -9.31 -15.01 -11.17
N PHE A 24 -8.68 -13.84 -11.25
CA PHE A 24 -9.42 -12.57 -11.38
C PHE A 24 -10.33 -12.59 -12.61
N TRP A 25 -9.86 -13.20 -13.70
CA TRP A 25 -10.53 -13.22 -14.99
C TRP A 25 -11.85 -14.00 -15.00
N ASP A 26 -12.03 -14.96 -14.08
CA ASP A 26 -13.29 -15.70 -13.93
C ASP A 26 -14.45 -14.79 -13.50
N ARG A 27 -14.15 -13.61 -12.96
CA ARG A 27 -15.12 -12.59 -12.52
C ARG A 27 -15.37 -11.51 -13.56
N VAL A 28 -14.76 -11.63 -14.74
CA VAL A 28 -14.84 -10.64 -15.82
C VAL A 28 -15.75 -11.17 -16.94
N SER A 29 -16.83 -10.46 -17.24
CA SER A 29 -17.76 -10.84 -18.32
C SER A 29 -17.23 -10.41 -19.70
N LYS A 30 -16.48 -9.31 -19.73
CA LYS A 30 -15.89 -8.77 -20.95
C LYS A 30 -14.59 -8.04 -20.61
N VAL A 31 -13.55 -8.29 -21.40
CA VAL A 31 -12.28 -7.59 -21.30
C VAL A 31 -11.94 -6.94 -22.64
N ASP A 32 -11.50 -5.69 -22.56
CA ASP A 32 -10.90 -4.94 -23.67
C ASP A 32 -9.47 -4.59 -23.25
N THR A 33 -8.49 -5.21 -23.94
CA THR A 33 -7.07 -5.09 -23.62
C THR A 33 -6.39 -4.22 -24.65
N ARG A 34 -5.64 -3.22 -24.19
CA ARG A 34 -4.82 -2.37 -25.04
C ARG A 34 -3.40 -2.28 -24.49
N GLN A 35 -2.43 -2.20 -25.39
CA GLN A 35 -1.05 -1.88 -25.02
C GLN A 35 -0.78 -0.42 -25.36
N ASP A 36 -0.26 0.31 -24.38
CA ASP A 36 0.09 1.71 -24.53
C ASP A 36 1.41 1.99 -23.81
N HIS A 37 2.36 2.62 -24.51
CA HIS A 37 3.71 2.91 -24.00
C HIS A 37 4.41 1.73 -23.30
N GLY A 38 4.26 0.51 -23.84
CA GLY A 38 4.87 -0.71 -23.27
C GLY A 38 4.19 -1.21 -22.00
N ARG A 39 3.01 -0.69 -21.65
CA ARG A 39 2.19 -1.17 -20.54
C ARG A 39 0.89 -1.77 -21.07
N THR A 40 0.42 -2.82 -20.43
CA THR A 40 -0.86 -3.45 -20.77
C THR A 40 -1.95 -2.84 -19.88
N TRP A 41 -3.03 -2.41 -20.49
CA TRP A 41 -4.20 -1.86 -19.84
C TRP A 41 -5.40 -2.73 -20.14
N HIS A 42 -6.19 -3.02 -19.12
CA HIS A 42 -7.44 -3.73 -19.23
C HIS A 42 -8.59 -2.83 -18.84
N ARG A 43 -9.60 -2.80 -19.69
CA ARG A 43 -10.92 -2.28 -19.34
C ARG A 43 -11.85 -3.48 -19.21
N VAL A 44 -12.23 -3.80 -17.99
CA VAL A 44 -12.98 -5.02 -17.66
C VAL A 44 -14.38 -4.67 -17.20
N GLN A 45 -15.37 -5.37 -17.74
CA GLN A 45 -16.72 -5.40 -17.19
C GLN A 45 -16.83 -6.56 -16.22
N MET A 46 -17.22 -6.26 -14.99
CA MET A 46 -17.28 -7.24 -13.91
C MET A 46 -18.62 -7.98 -13.96
N THR A 47 -18.62 -9.30 -13.79
CA THR A 47 -19.85 -10.09 -13.60
C THR A 47 -20.50 -9.74 -12.27
N GLU A 48 -19.67 -9.56 -11.23
CA GLU A 48 -20.05 -9.04 -9.92
C GLU A 48 -18.94 -8.09 -9.45
N MET A 49 -19.31 -6.88 -9.02
CA MET A 49 -18.32 -5.92 -8.53
C MET A 49 -17.69 -6.39 -7.23
N LEU A 50 -16.36 -6.30 -7.15
CA LEU A 50 -15.65 -6.49 -5.90
C LEU A 50 -16.12 -5.42 -4.89
N PRO A 51 -16.40 -5.80 -3.63
CA PRO A 51 -16.89 -4.87 -2.64
C PRO A 51 -15.85 -3.78 -2.37
N SER A 52 -16.25 -2.52 -2.53
CA SER A 52 -15.46 -1.34 -2.15
C SER A 52 -14.07 -1.25 -2.82
N VAL A 53 -13.98 -1.51 -4.13
CA VAL A 53 -12.76 -1.23 -4.91
C VAL A 53 -12.61 0.27 -5.16
N HIS A 54 -11.41 0.80 -4.91
CA HIS A 54 -11.07 2.19 -5.15
C HIS A 54 -9.86 2.35 -6.09
N ILE A 55 -9.74 3.54 -6.66
CA ILE A 55 -8.54 3.94 -7.41
C ILE A 55 -7.32 3.84 -6.49
N ASN A 56 -6.19 3.44 -7.06
CA ASN A 56 -4.92 3.16 -6.40
C ASN A 56 -4.87 1.88 -5.55
N GLU A 57 -5.95 1.11 -5.48
CA GLU A 57 -5.89 -0.23 -4.91
C GLU A 57 -5.34 -1.24 -5.92
N PHE A 58 -4.77 -2.32 -5.39
CA PHE A 58 -4.27 -3.43 -6.20
C PHE A 58 -5.22 -4.62 -6.15
N ILE A 59 -5.22 -5.42 -7.20
CA ILE A 59 -5.92 -6.71 -7.27
C ILE A 59 -4.84 -7.76 -7.44
N ILE A 60 -4.85 -8.78 -6.59
CA ILE A 60 -3.91 -9.90 -6.65
C ILE A 60 -4.75 -11.17 -6.70
N ASP A 61 -4.45 -12.08 -7.62
CA ASP A 61 -5.09 -13.39 -7.66
C ASP A 61 -4.12 -14.54 -7.32
N GLU A 62 -4.64 -15.75 -7.18
CA GLU A 62 -3.85 -16.93 -6.83
C GLU A 62 -3.04 -17.48 -8.02
N GLN A 63 -3.29 -16.98 -9.23
CA GLN A 63 -2.58 -17.38 -10.45
C GLN A 63 -1.42 -16.44 -10.80
N GLY A 64 -1.22 -15.39 -10.00
CA GLY A 64 -0.11 -14.47 -10.12
C GLY A 64 -0.43 -13.17 -10.85
N PHE A 65 -1.69 -12.92 -11.21
CA PHE A 65 -2.10 -11.64 -11.75
C PHE A 65 -1.95 -10.55 -10.69
N VAL A 66 -1.44 -9.39 -11.11
CA VAL A 66 -1.48 -8.16 -10.31
C VAL A 66 -2.03 -7.04 -11.17
N GLY A 67 -3.13 -6.46 -10.73
CA GLY A 67 -3.76 -5.32 -11.39
C GLY A 67 -3.68 -4.08 -10.52
N TRP A 68 -3.30 -2.94 -11.08
CA TRP A 68 -3.42 -1.65 -10.40
C TRP A 68 -4.65 -0.89 -10.89
N VAL A 69 -5.59 -0.61 -9.98
CA VAL A 69 -6.86 0.04 -10.33
C VAL A 69 -6.61 1.52 -10.61
N LYS A 70 -6.79 1.90 -11.87
CA LYS A 70 -6.65 3.28 -12.36
C LYS A 70 -7.98 4.00 -12.57
N GLY A 71 -9.08 3.27 -12.59
CA GLY A 71 -10.43 3.84 -12.72
C GLY A 71 -11.51 2.87 -12.28
N VAL A 72 -12.55 3.41 -11.65
CA VAL A 72 -13.71 2.65 -11.17
C VAL A 72 -14.98 3.33 -11.69
N LYS A 73 -15.85 2.56 -12.33
CA LYS A 73 -17.23 2.93 -12.68
C LYS A 73 -18.18 1.86 -12.13
N ALA A 74 -19.49 2.03 -12.36
CA ALA A 74 -20.52 1.18 -11.76
C ALA A 74 -20.30 -0.33 -11.96
N ASP A 75 -19.88 -0.75 -13.16
CA ASP A 75 -19.64 -2.16 -13.54
C ASP A 75 -18.34 -2.36 -14.32
N GLU A 76 -17.53 -1.29 -14.46
CA GLU A 76 -16.32 -1.28 -15.27
C GLU A 76 -15.12 -0.86 -14.42
N LEU A 77 -14.03 -1.61 -14.51
CA LEU A 77 -12.73 -1.25 -13.94
C LEU A 77 -11.73 -0.97 -15.06
N MET A 78 -10.92 0.05 -14.85
CA MET A 78 -9.72 0.30 -15.64
C MET A 78 -8.51 -0.12 -14.82
N ILE A 79 -7.78 -1.12 -15.31
CA ILE A 79 -6.70 -1.78 -14.60
C ILE A 79 -5.43 -1.68 -15.44
N LEU A 80 -4.34 -1.28 -14.81
CA LEU A 80 -3.00 -1.45 -15.37
C LEU A 80 -2.51 -2.84 -14.99
N ASP A 81 -2.18 -3.67 -15.98
CA ASP A 81 -1.54 -4.97 -15.74
C ASP A 81 -0.14 -4.74 -15.16
N MET A 82 0.13 -5.40 -14.06
CA MET A 82 1.43 -5.42 -13.41
C MET A 82 1.92 -6.86 -13.30
N HIS A 83 3.21 -7.03 -13.54
CA HIS A 83 3.87 -8.30 -13.30
C HIS A 83 4.49 -8.33 -11.90
N GLN A 84 4.37 -9.48 -11.21
CA GLN A 84 4.95 -9.66 -9.88
C GLN A 84 6.48 -9.54 -9.87
N GLU A 85 7.13 -10.07 -10.90
CA GLU A 85 8.59 -10.11 -10.95
C GLU A 85 9.22 -8.70 -10.91
N PRO A 86 8.83 -7.73 -11.77
CA PRO A 86 9.26 -6.35 -11.64
C PRO A 86 9.00 -5.75 -10.27
N LEU A 87 7.83 -6.01 -9.67
CA LEU A 87 7.47 -5.52 -8.34
C LEU A 87 8.43 -6.03 -7.26
N LEU A 88 8.86 -7.28 -7.35
CA LEU A 88 9.80 -7.91 -6.41
C LEU A 88 11.26 -7.51 -6.65
N HIS A 89 11.59 -7.07 -7.86
CA HIS A 89 12.95 -6.62 -8.23
C HIS A 89 13.18 -5.12 -8.01
N GLN A 90 12.15 -4.38 -7.59
CA GLN A 90 12.28 -2.98 -7.18
C GLN A 90 13.35 -2.83 -6.10
N GLU A 91 14.04 -1.70 -6.14
CA GLU A 91 15.06 -1.36 -5.16
C GLU A 91 14.94 0.12 -4.81
N ALA A 92 14.98 0.44 -3.51
CA ALA A 92 15.11 1.80 -3.03
C ALA A 92 16.23 1.83 -2.00
N TRP A 93 17.30 2.59 -2.26
CA TRP A 93 18.44 2.71 -1.37
C TRP A 93 18.98 1.35 -0.88
N GLY A 94 19.17 0.39 -1.80
CA GLY A 94 19.64 -0.96 -1.48
C GLY A 94 18.61 -1.91 -0.85
N LEU A 95 17.40 -1.42 -0.54
CA LEU A 95 16.32 -2.23 0.03
C LEU A 95 15.48 -2.84 -1.09
N LYS A 96 15.33 -4.17 -1.06
CA LYS A 96 14.43 -4.93 -1.93
C LYS A 96 13.23 -5.48 -1.14
N PRO A 97 12.03 -5.52 -1.72
CA PRO A 97 10.88 -6.14 -1.10
C PRO A 97 11.08 -7.64 -0.95
N ARG A 98 10.53 -8.23 0.12
CA ARG A 98 10.64 -9.67 0.41
C ARG A 98 9.43 -10.47 -0.05
N ASP A 99 8.31 -9.80 -0.25
CA ASP A 99 7.04 -10.37 -0.69
C ASP A 99 6.30 -9.36 -1.57
N ILE A 100 5.21 -9.82 -2.18
CA ILE A 100 4.42 -8.99 -3.10
C ILE A 100 3.82 -7.77 -2.40
N TYR A 101 3.44 -7.86 -1.12
CA TYR A 101 2.83 -6.76 -0.39
C TYR A 101 3.83 -5.64 -0.11
N GLN A 102 5.07 -5.99 0.24
CA GLN A 102 6.17 -5.04 0.30
C GLN A 102 6.50 -4.46 -1.07
N GLY A 103 6.42 -5.26 -2.14
CA GLY A 103 6.61 -4.81 -3.52
C GLY A 103 5.58 -3.75 -3.92
N LEU A 104 4.30 -3.98 -3.61
CA LEU A 104 3.22 -3.03 -3.83
C LEU A 104 3.37 -1.76 -2.99
N ALA A 105 3.73 -1.91 -1.71
CA ALA A 105 3.98 -0.78 -0.82
C ALA A 105 5.14 0.09 -1.33
N LEU A 106 6.24 -0.54 -1.74
CA LEU A 106 7.41 0.17 -2.28
C LEU A 106 7.08 0.85 -3.61
N PHE A 107 6.35 0.16 -4.48
CA PHE A 107 5.86 0.73 -5.74
C PHE A 107 5.04 2.00 -5.48
N ALA A 108 4.05 1.92 -4.58
CA ALA A 108 3.21 3.05 -4.25
C ALA A 108 4.00 4.21 -3.59
N LEU A 109 4.99 3.90 -2.75
CA LEU A 109 5.86 4.91 -2.12
C LEU A 109 6.74 5.65 -3.14
N LEU A 110 7.19 4.96 -4.19
CA LEU A 110 8.08 5.52 -5.21
C LEU A 110 7.33 6.22 -6.35
N ASP A 111 6.02 6.02 -6.47
CA ASP A 111 5.20 6.65 -7.50
C ASP A 111 4.90 8.13 -7.15
N PRO A 112 5.37 9.09 -7.97
CA PRO A 112 5.19 10.52 -7.69
C PRO A 112 3.74 10.99 -7.86
N ASP A 113 2.88 10.23 -8.54
CA ASP A 113 1.47 10.57 -8.72
C ASP A 113 0.63 10.19 -7.48
N ILE A 114 1.21 9.45 -6.52
CA ILE A 114 0.57 9.11 -5.25
C ILE A 114 1.09 10.04 -4.15
N HIS A 115 0.26 11.02 -3.76
CA HIS A 115 0.67 12.05 -2.79
C HIS A 115 0.68 11.58 -1.33
N LEU A 116 -0.06 10.51 -1.00
CA LEU A 116 -0.17 9.99 0.35
C LEU A 116 -0.25 8.46 0.30
N VAL A 117 0.66 7.82 1.04
CA VAL A 117 0.65 6.37 1.24
C VAL A 117 0.50 6.11 2.73
N ASN A 118 -0.54 5.37 3.11
CA ASN A 118 -0.69 4.86 4.46
C ASN A 118 -0.22 3.40 4.50
N LEU A 119 0.72 3.09 5.40
CA LEU A 119 1.18 1.72 5.60
C LEU A 119 0.65 1.19 6.93
N SER A 120 -0.25 0.22 6.84
CA SER A 120 -0.78 -0.54 7.97
C SER A 120 -0.31 -2.00 7.91
N GLY A 121 -0.13 -2.64 9.05
CA GLY A 121 0.27 -4.05 9.12
C GLY A 121 0.98 -4.40 10.42
N ALA A 122 1.20 -5.70 10.63
CA ALA A 122 1.78 -6.24 11.87
C ALA A 122 3.14 -5.60 12.22
N ALA A 123 3.51 -5.63 13.51
CA ALA A 123 4.85 -5.25 13.94
C ALA A 123 5.91 -6.07 13.18
N GLY A 124 7.02 -5.44 12.82
CA GLY A 124 8.11 -6.11 12.07
C GLY A 124 7.90 -6.28 10.56
N SER A 125 6.75 -5.90 9.99
CA SER A 125 6.46 -6.00 8.54
C SER A 125 7.26 -5.05 7.62
N GLY A 126 8.17 -4.24 8.17
CA GLY A 126 9.06 -3.39 7.37
C GLY A 126 8.51 -2.03 6.96
N LYS A 127 7.34 -1.60 7.46
CA LYS A 127 6.69 -0.31 7.08
C LYS A 127 7.63 0.90 7.18
N THR A 128 8.26 1.09 8.34
CA THR A 128 9.13 2.25 8.59
C THR A 128 10.39 2.19 7.73
N ILE A 129 11.01 1.01 7.58
CA ILE A 129 12.23 0.89 6.77
C ILE A 129 11.94 1.08 5.27
N LEU A 130 10.80 0.59 4.76
CA LEU A 130 10.35 0.84 3.39
C LEU A 130 10.11 2.34 3.15
N ALA A 131 9.39 3.00 4.05
CA ALA A 131 9.12 4.43 3.95
C ALA A 131 10.40 5.28 3.99
N LEU A 132 11.35 4.95 4.88
CA LEU A 132 12.64 5.63 4.96
C LEU A 132 13.50 5.38 3.72
N ALA A 133 13.58 4.15 3.22
CA ALA A 133 14.32 3.81 2.01
C ALA A 133 13.78 4.58 0.79
N ALA A 134 12.46 4.59 0.61
CA ALA A 134 11.82 5.37 -0.46
C ALA A 134 12.04 6.88 -0.31
N ALA A 135 11.99 7.41 0.92
CA ALA A 135 12.25 8.83 1.17
C ALA A 135 13.70 9.22 0.85
N ILE A 136 14.68 8.37 1.20
CA ILE A 136 16.10 8.58 0.89
C ILE A 136 16.33 8.46 -0.61
N GLU A 137 15.77 7.44 -1.27
CA GLU A 137 15.83 7.27 -2.73
C GLU A 137 15.31 8.52 -3.46
N GLN A 138 14.19 9.08 -2.99
CA GLN A 138 13.56 10.24 -3.61
C GLN A 138 14.24 11.58 -3.29
N THR A 139 15.09 11.66 -2.27
CA THR A 139 15.78 12.91 -1.88
C THR A 139 17.26 12.92 -2.22
N MET A 140 17.98 11.84 -1.92
CA MET A 140 19.44 11.77 -2.03
C MET A 140 19.86 11.24 -3.40
N VAL A 141 19.15 10.24 -3.94
CA VAL A 141 19.51 9.58 -5.19
C VAL A 141 18.88 10.30 -6.39
N SER A 142 17.55 10.28 -6.49
CA SER A 142 16.83 10.91 -7.61
C SER A 142 16.71 12.44 -7.49
N LYS A 143 16.96 13.00 -6.30
CA LYS A 143 16.85 14.45 -6.00
C LYS A 143 15.48 15.05 -6.37
N ARG A 144 14.42 14.24 -6.38
CA ARG A 144 13.04 14.68 -6.64
C ARG A 144 12.54 15.62 -5.54
N TYR A 145 12.91 15.34 -4.29
CA TYR A 145 12.58 16.17 -3.13
C TYR A 145 13.84 16.73 -2.46
N ARG A 146 13.69 17.89 -1.80
CA ARG A 146 14.82 18.61 -1.19
C ARG A 146 15.15 18.15 0.24
N ARG A 147 14.18 17.62 0.98
CA ARG A 147 14.34 17.27 2.40
C ARG A 147 13.36 16.18 2.82
N ILE A 148 13.77 15.38 3.81
CA ILE A 148 12.92 14.43 4.52
C ILE A 148 12.50 15.08 5.85
N ILE A 149 11.23 14.96 6.21
CA ILE A 149 10.72 15.33 7.54
C ILE A 149 10.17 14.05 8.17
N ALA A 150 10.68 13.70 9.34
CA ALA A 150 10.21 12.55 10.11
C ALA A 150 9.74 13.02 11.48
N THR A 151 8.53 12.61 11.86
CA THR A 151 7.94 12.88 13.16
C THR A 151 7.53 11.57 13.81
N ARG A 152 7.75 11.44 15.11
CA ARG A 152 7.19 10.34 15.91
C ARG A 152 6.28 10.94 16.97
N SER A 153 5.17 10.28 17.28
CA SER A 153 4.35 10.67 18.42
C SER A 153 5.19 10.56 19.69
N VAL A 154 5.22 11.63 20.48
CA VAL A 154 5.81 11.64 21.81
C VAL A 154 4.68 11.37 22.80
N GLN A 155 3.95 10.27 22.65
CA GLN A 155 3.07 9.85 23.73
C GLN A 155 3.96 9.58 24.94
N GLY A 156 3.69 10.33 26.00
CA GLY A 156 4.51 10.40 27.19
C GLY A 156 4.74 9.01 27.76
N LEU A 157 5.99 8.76 28.14
CA LEU A 157 6.24 7.91 29.29
C LEU A 157 5.58 8.63 30.46
N ASP A 158 4.29 8.41 30.70
CA ASP A 158 3.65 8.90 31.91
C ASP A 158 4.32 8.18 33.08
N GLN A 159 5.25 8.93 33.65
CA GLN A 159 5.74 8.95 35.01
C GLN A 159 5.02 8.00 35.99
N GLU A 160 5.35 6.71 35.94
CA GLU A 160 5.34 5.85 37.13
C GLU A 160 6.78 5.55 37.60
N ILE A 161 7.67 6.55 37.53
CA ILE A 161 8.87 6.50 38.39
C ILE A 161 8.40 6.92 39.77
N GLY A 162 8.11 5.90 40.58
CA GLY A 162 7.57 6.01 41.93
C GLY A 162 8.21 7.11 42.77
N PHE A 163 7.36 7.99 43.26
CA PHE A 163 7.63 8.86 44.38
C PHE A 163 7.97 7.97 45.60
N LEU A 164 9.18 8.08 46.14
CA LEU A 164 9.52 7.56 47.48
C LEU A 164 9.24 8.70 48.48
N PRO A 165 8.14 8.65 49.26
CA PRO A 165 8.00 9.57 50.37
C PRO A 165 9.03 9.17 51.43
N GLY A 166 10.06 10.00 51.62
CA GLY A 166 10.91 9.92 52.80
C GLY A 166 10.07 10.26 54.02
N THR A 167 9.88 9.30 54.92
CA THR A 167 9.37 9.55 56.27
C THR A 167 10.54 9.99 57.15
N GLU A 168 10.41 11.18 57.76
CA GLU A 168 11.03 11.49 59.05
C GLU A 168 10.56 10.52 60.14
#